data_AF-J3A0E8-F1
#
_entry.id   AF-J3A0E8-F1
#
_cell.length_a   1.000
_cell.length_b   1.000
_cell.length_c   1.000
_cell.angle_alpha   90.00
_cell.angle_beta   90.00
_cell.angle_gamma   90.00
#
_symmetry.space_group_name_H-M   'P 1'
#
loop_
_entity.id
_entity.type
_entity.pdbx_description
1 polymer ?
#
loop_
_entity_poly.entity_id
_entity_poly.type
_entity_poly.pdbx_seq_one_letter_code
_entity_poly.pdbx_strand_id
1 'polypeptide(L)'
;MEPAETSPADNTGIHYQRVLGVIPDAIKNTSPAKLKTLETLQSPIPEWYGRAREMDRQYLKQLIDERWRLQGVLDKTLGNLQQDIDAFAEPLLDPLLQSRFNTAEKARDLSIELEVPAPIALVIDNGATRVSKSTLLEAALHNFEAA
;
A
#
# COMPACT_ATOMS: atom_id res chain seq x y z
N MET A 1 49.87 10.73 4.02
CA MET A 1 48.87 10.85 2.93
C MET A 1 48.14 9.54 2.91
N GLU A 2 47.02 9.49 3.62
CA GLU A 2 46.20 8.30 3.86
C GLU A 2 45.21 8.14 2.70
N PRO A 3 45.00 6.93 2.15
CA PRO A 3 44.07 6.75 1.04
C PRO A 3 42.63 6.88 1.52
N ALA A 4 41.85 7.73 0.86
CA ALA A 4 40.43 7.92 1.13
C ALA A 4 39.65 6.64 0.82
N GLU A 5 38.93 6.13 1.81
CA GLU A 5 37.98 5.04 1.67
C GLU A 5 36.81 5.48 0.77
N THR A 6 36.67 4.86 -0.40
CA THR A 6 35.51 5.08 -1.27
C THR A 6 34.29 4.36 -0.70
N SER A 7 33.23 5.13 -0.43
CA SER A 7 31.91 4.64 -0.04
C SER A 7 31.33 3.68 -1.09
N PRO A 8 30.63 2.60 -0.71
CA PRO A 8 30.07 1.60 -1.63
C PRO A 8 29.03 2.14 -2.63
N ALA A 9 28.61 3.41 -2.51
CA ALA A 9 27.70 4.08 -3.43
C ALA A 9 28.34 4.50 -4.76
N ASP A 10 29.67 4.60 -4.86
CA ASP A 10 30.33 5.26 -6.00
C ASP A 10 30.90 4.29 -7.06
N ASN A 11 30.76 2.97 -6.86
CA ASN A 11 31.26 1.97 -7.83
C ASN A 11 30.17 1.50 -8.80
N THR A 12 29.63 2.43 -9.58
CA THR A 12 28.80 2.08 -10.74
C THR A 12 29.70 1.81 -11.94
N GLY A 13 30.01 0.54 -12.19
CA GLY A 13 30.79 0.13 -13.36
C GLY A 13 30.17 0.63 -14.69
N ILE A 14 30.96 0.63 -15.77
CA ILE A 14 30.60 1.21 -17.08
C ILE A 14 29.29 0.70 -17.72
N HIS A 15 28.74 -0.42 -17.24
CA HIS A 15 27.49 -1.02 -17.72
C HIS A 15 26.29 -0.80 -16.81
N TYR A 16 26.45 -0.10 -15.68
CA TYR A 16 25.41 0.06 -14.66
C TYR A 16 24.09 0.58 -15.24
N GLN A 17 24.15 1.66 -16.03
CA GLN A 17 22.96 2.24 -16.68
C GLN A 17 22.30 1.27 -17.68
N ARG A 18 23.10 0.49 -18.43
CA ARG A 18 22.58 -0.52 -19.36
C ARG A 18 21.88 -1.65 -18.62
N VAL A 19 22.46 -2.11 -17.51
CA VAL A 19 21.85 -3.16 -16.67
C VAL A 19 20.55 -2.65 -16.05
N LEU A 20 20.53 -1.44 -15.48
CA LEU A 20 19.30 -0.85 -14.94
C LEU A 20 18.20 -0.67 -16.00
N GLY A 21 18.58 -0.30 -17.23
CA GLY A 21 17.65 -0.09 -18.34
C GLY A 21 16.95 -1.35 -18.81
N VAL A 22 17.56 -2.53 -18.63
CA VAL A 22 16.97 -3.82 -19.07
C VAL A 22 16.15 -4.51 -17.99
N ILE A 23 16.24 -4.07 -16.73
CA ILE A 23 15.42 -4.62 -15.66
C ILE A 23 13.96 -4.19 -15.92
N PRO A 24 13.01 -5.14 -16.02
CA PRO A 24 11.60 -4.80 -16.17
C PRO A 24 11.10 -3.97 -14.98
N ASP A 25 10.27 -2.96 -15.23
CA ASP A 25 9.71 -2.13 -14.16
C ASP A 25 8.89 -2.95 -13.15
N ALA A 26 8.34 -4.07 -13.60
CA ALA A 26 7.76 -5.12 -12.77
C ALA A 26 8.66 -5.55 -11.59
N ILE A 27 9.96 -5.73 -11.86
CA ILE A 27 10.95 -6.17 -10.86
C ILE A 27 11.42 -4.99 -10.01
N LYS A 28 11.58 -3.81 -10.62
CA LYS A 28 11.99 -2.59 -9.90
C LYS A 28 10.99 -2.17 -8.82
N ASN A 29 9.69 -2.34 -9.11
CA ASN A 29 8.60 -1.89 -8.24
C ASN A 29 8.03 -2.99 -7.33
N THR A 30 8.57 -4.21 -7.37
CA THR A 30 8.05 -5.32 -6.58
C THR A 30 8.58 -5.28 -5.15
N SER A 31 7.84 -5.84 -4.20
CA SER A 31 8.26 -5.85 -2.80
C SER A 31 9.49 -6.75 -2.56
N PRO A 32 10.36 -6.43 -1.58
CA PRO A 32 11.52 -7.27 -1.27
C PRO A 32 11.16 -8.71 -0.91
N ALA A 33 10.01 -8.93 -0.26
CA ALA A 33 9.52 -10.27 0.07
C ALA A 33 9.22 -11.09 -1.20
N LYS A 34 8.65 -10.48 -2.24
CA LYS A 34 8.43 -11.15 -3.53
C LYS A 34 9.72 -11.37 -4.31
N LEU A 35 10.69 -10.46 -4.23
CA LEU A 35 12.00 -10.70 -4.85
C LEU A 35 12.68 -11.94 -4.26
N LYS A 36 12.64 -12.10 -2.94
CA LYS A 36 13.19 -13.29 -2.26
C LYS A 36 12.51 -14.59 -2.67
N THR A 37 11.20 -14.58 -2.95
CA THR A 37 10.53 -15.79 -3.44
C THR A 37 10.87 -16.11 -4.90
N LEU A 38 11.31 -15.13 -5.68
CA LEU A 38 11.82 -15.36 -7.04
C LEU A 38 13.23 -15.96 -7.05
N GLU A 39 14.07 -15.67 -6.05
CA GLU A 39 15.43 -16.22 -5.95
C GLU A 39 15.44 -17.75 -5.88
N THR A 40 14.41 -18.35 -5.27
CA THR A 40 14.29 -19.81 -5.11
C THR A 40 13.51 -20.47 -6.25
N LEU A 41 12.97 -19.69 -7.19
CA LEU A 41 12.09 -20.18 -8.23
C LEU A 41 12.89 -20.69 -9.43
N GLN A 42 13.02 -22.00 -9.57
CA GLN A 42 13.50 -22.61 -10.81
C GLN A 42 12.31 -22.93 -11.71
N SER A 43 12.07 -22.08 -12.71
CA SER A 43 11.04 -22.32 -13.73
C SER A 43 11.71 -22.62 -15.07
N PRO A 44 11.73 -23.90 -15.52
CA PRO A 44 12.26 -24.23 -16.84
C PRO A 44 11.36 -23.61 -17.91
N ILE A 45 11.98 -23.05 -18.95
CA ILE A 45 11.24 -22.51 -20.09
C ILE A 45 10.51 -23.68 -20.78
N PRO A 46 9.17 -23.62 -20.90
CA PRO A 46 8.43 -24.70 -21.53
C PRO A 46 8.78 -24.84 -23.01
N GLU A 47 8.83 -26.08 -23.51
CA GLU A 47 9.11 -26.40 -24.93
C GLU A 47 8.17 -25.68 -25.91
N TRP A 48 6.91 -25.45 -25.51
CA TRP A 48 5.94 -24.73 -26.36
C TRP A 48 6.35 -23.26 -26.56
N TYR A 49 7.02 -22.64 -25.59
CA TYR A 49 7.44 -21.25 -25.67
C TYR A 49 8.59 -21.07 -26.66
N GLY A 50 9.54 -22.03 -26.68
CA GLY A 50 10.62 -22.06 -27.67
C GLY A 50 10.11 -22.23 -29.10
N ARG A 51 9.04 -23.02 -29.28
CA ARG A 51 8.41 -23.26 -30.59
C ARG A 51 7.39 -22.20 -31.02
N ALA A 52 7.00 -21.28 -30.14
CA ALA A 52 6.08 -20.20 -30.48
C ALA A 52 6.68 -19.26 -31.55
N ARG A 53 5.83 -18.53 -32.28
CA ARG A 53 6.34 -17.50 -33.19
C ARG A 53 6.88 -16.33 -32.36
N GLU A 54 7.84 -15.60 -32.90
CA GLU A 54 8.42 -14.43 -32.22
C GLU A 54 7.34 -13.41 -31.84
N MET A 55 6.38 -13.16 -32.72
CA MET A 55 5.26 -12.25 -32.43
C MET A 55 4.40 -12.72 -31.24
N ASP A 56 4.16 -14.03 -31.12
CA ASP A 56 3.39 -14.58 -29.99
C ASP A 56 4.17 -14.46 -28.67
N ARG A 57 5.50 -14.67 -28.71
CA ARG A 57 6.37 -14.45 -27.54
C ARG A 57 6.38 -12.99 -27.10
N GLN A 58 6.50 -12.07 -28.05
CA GLN A 58 6.47 -10.63 -27.78
C GLN A 58 5.15 -10.20 -27.17
N TYR A 59 4.03 -10.70 -27.71
CA TYR A 59 2.71 -10.44 -27.17
C TYR A 59 2.55 -11.01 -25.75
N LEU A 60 2.99 -12.25 -25.51
CA LEU A 60 2.98 -12.84 -24.17
C LEU A 60 3.84 -12.03 -23.17
N LYS A 61 5.01 -11.55 -23.61
CA LYS A 61 5.85 -10.66 -22.79
C LYS A 61 5.09 -9.40 -22.39
N GLN A 62 4.42 -8.74 -23.33
CA GLN A 62 3.62 -7.54 -23.04
C GLN A 62 2.52 -7.83 -22.01
N LEU A 63 1.81 -8.94 -22.14
CA LEU A 63 0.77 -9.36 -21.18
C LEU A 63 1.35 -9.63 -19.79
N ILE A 64 2.52 -10.27 -19.73
CA ILE A 64 3.22 -10.53 -18.46
C ILE A 64 3.64 -9.21 -17.81
N ASP A 65 4.25 -8.31 -18.57
CA ASP A 65 4.70 -7.00 -18.10
C ASP A 65 3.51 -6.17 -17.55
N GLU A 66 2.38 -6.15 -18.26
CA GLU A 66 1.17 -5.46 -17.82
C GLU A 66 0.55 -6.08 -16.55
N ARG A 67 0.49 -7.42 -16.47
CA ARG A 67 0.04 -8.11 -15.26
C ARG A 67 0.89 -7.71 -14.05
N TRP A 68 2.21 -7.70 -14.20
CA TRP A 68 3.11 -7.31 -13.12
C TRP A 68 2.93 -5.85 -12.70
N ARG A 69 2.72 -4.94 -13.65
CA ARG A 69 2.42 -3.53 -13.37
C ARG A 69 1.18 -3.39 -12.48
N LEU A 70 0.11 -4.10 -12.82
CA LEU A 70 -1.14 -4.10 -12.06
C LEU A 70 -0.98 -4.78 -10.68
N GLN A 71 -0.24 -5.88 -10.63
CA GLN A 71 0.01 -6.62 -9.39
C GLN A 71 0.80 -5.77 -8.38
N GLY A 72 1.80 -4.99 -8.82
CA GLY A 72 2.58 -4.14 -7.92
C GLY A 72 1.74 -3.07 -7.24
N VAL A 73 0.78 -2.48 -7.95
CA VAL A 73 -0.18 -1.54 -7.36
C VAL A 73 -1.04 -2.24 -6.32
N LEU A 74 -1.59 -3.41 -6.67
CA LEU A 74 -2.43 -4.20 -5.76
C LEU A 74 -1.66 -4.63 -4.50
N ASP A 75 -0.44 -5.13 -4.65
CA ASP A 75 0.39 -5.57 -3.53
C ASP A 75 0.71 -4.42 -2.57
N LYS A 76 0.97 -3.22 -3.11
CA LYS A 76 1.21 -2.04 -2.28
C LYS A 76 -0.04 -1.67 -1.49
N THR A 77 -1.20 -1.61 -2.14
CA THR A 77 -2.47 -1.32 -1.48
C THR A 77 -2.82 -2.37 -0.42
N LEU A 78 -2.66 -3.66 -0.73
CA LEU A 78 -2.90 -4.74 0.23
C LEU A 78 -1.88 -4.76 1.36
N GLY A 79 -0.62 -4.41 1.08
CA GLY A 79 0.43 -4.28 2.08
C GLY A 79 0.07 -3.22 3.11
N ASN A 80 -0.34 -2.02 2.66
CA ASN A 80 -0.85 -0.97 3.54
C ASN A 80 -2.04 -1.52 4.34
N LEU A 81 -3.06 -2.07 3.68
CA LEU A 81 -4.26 -2.61 4.35
C LEU A 81 -3.95 -3.64 5.45
N GLN A 82 -2.98 -4.54 5.22
CA GLN A 82 -2.64 -5.61 6.17
C GLN A 82 -1.74 -5.16 7.32
N GLN A 83 -0.86 -4.21 7.08
CA GLN A 83 0.17 -3.80 8.06
C GLN A 83 -0.21 -2.53 8.80
N ASP A 84 -0.85 -1.60 8.12
CA ASP A 84 -1.16 -0.25 8.60
C ASP A 84 -2.47 0.23 7.96
N ILE A 85 -3.56 -0.09 8.66
CA ILE A 85 -4.92 0.23 8.23
C ILE A 85 -5.12 1.75 8.06
N ASP A 86 -4.39 2.57 8.82
CA ASP A 86 -4.46 4.04 8.74
C ASP A 86 -3.76 4.54 7.47
N ALA A 87 -2.57 4.01 7.15
CA ALA A 87 -1.87 4.32 5.90
C ALA A 87 -2.63 3.87 4.64
N PHE A 88 -3.60 2.96 4.79
CA PHE A 88 -4.56 2.63 3.75
C PHE A 88 -5.74 3.63 3.69
N ALA A 89 -6.32 3.98 4.84
CA ALA A 89 -7.57 4.75 4.90
C ALA A 89 -7.40 6.27 4.75
N GLU A 90 -6.34 6.85 5.31
CA GLU A 90 -6.07 8.29 5.24
C GLU A 90 -6.08 8.87 3.81
N PRO A 91 -5.35 8.30 2.83
CA PRO A 91 -5.34 8.83 1.47
C PRO A 91 -6.69 8.69 0.74
N LEU A 92 -7.63 7.89 1.27
CA LEU A 92 -8.99 7.79 0.74
C LEU A 92 -9.91 8.82 1.40
N LEU A 93 -9.79 9.03 2.71
CA LEU A 93 -10.70 9.84 3.49
C LEU A 93 -10.38 11.34 3.42
N ASP A 94 -9.10 11.73 3.52
CA ASP A 94 -8.69 13.14 3.54
C ASP A 94 -9.15 13.91 2.27
N PRO A 95 -8.99 13.38 1.04
CA PRO A 95 -9.44 14.09 -0.16
C PRO A 95 -10.97 14.23 -0.23
N LEU A 96 -11.72 13.27 0.32
CA LEU A 96 -13.17 13.32 0.37
C LEU A 96 -13.64 14.38 1.36
N LEU A 97 -12.97 14.53 2.50
CA LEU A 97 -13.26 15.58 3.47
C LEU A 97 -13.03 16.97 2.88
N GLN A 98 -11.88 17.17 2.22
CA GLN A 98 -11.59 18.42 1.52
C GLN A 98 -12.63 18.73 0.43
N SER A 99 -13.00 17.73 -0.36
CA SER A 99 -14.00 17.86 -1.44
C SER A 99 -15.39 18.22 -0.92
N ARG A 100 -15.84 17.60 0.17
CA ARG A 100 -17.21 17.73 0.69
C ARG A 100 -17.40 18.88 1.66
N PHE A 101 -16.39 19.19 2.46
CA PHE A 101 -16.47 20.13 3.57
C PHE A 101 -15.50 21.31 3.44
N ASN A 102 -14.68 21.35 2.38
CA ASN A 102 -13.67 22.38 2.15
C ASN A 102 -12.68 22.55 3.33
N THR A 103 -12.38 21.45 4.02
CA THR A 103 -11.44 21.41 5.15
C THR A 103 -10.11 20.81 4.74
N ALA A 104 -9.02 21.45 5.17
CA ALA A 104 -7.66 20.94 5.00
C ALA A 104 -7.19 20.10 6.20
N GLU A 105 -8.06 19.91 7.21
CA GLU A 105 -7.77 19.07 8.36
C GLU A 105 -7.75 17.59 7.96
N LYS A 106 -6.82 16.83 8.53
CA LYS A 106 -6.71 15.39 8.28
C LYS A 106 -7.73 14.65 9.15
N ALA A 107 -8.26 13.55 8.65
CA ALA A 107 -9.23 12.73 9.37
C ALA A 107 -8.71 12.21 10.72
N ARG A 108 -7.40 12.01 10.85
CA ARG A 108 -6.74 11.59 12.10
C ARG A 108 -6.74 12.68 13.18
N ASP A 109 -6.83 13.94 12.78
CA ASP A 109 -6.76 15.10 13.69
C ASP A 109 -8.16 15.55 14.14
N LEU A 110 -9.20 15.10 13.41
CA LEU A 110 -10.60 15.35 13.73
C LEU A 110 -11.12 14.33 14.75
N SER A 111 -11.66 14.82 15.87
CA SER A 111 -12.26 13.96 16.90
C SER A 111 -13.77 13.87 16.75
N ILE A 112 -14.33 12.69 16.99
CA ILE A 112 -15.76 12.44 17.12
C ILE A 112 -16.06 11.92 18.53
N GLU A 113 -17.11 12.45 19.12
CA GLU A 113 -17.59 12.12 20.45
C GLU A 113 -19.05 11.67 20.35
N LEU A 114 -19.31 10.44 20.76
CA LEU A 114 -20.67 9.91 20.85
C LEU A 114 -21.11 9.93 22.31
N GLU A 115 -22.14 10.70 22.58
CA GLU A 115 -22.78 10.80 23.89
C GLU A 115 -24.10 10.01 23.86
N VAL A 116 -24.20 8.98 24.69
CA VAL A 116 -25.48 8.28 24.92
C VAL A 116 -26.04 8.74 26.27
N PRO A 117 -27.11 9.57 26.27
CA PRO A 117 -27.76 9.97 27.50
C PRO A 117 -28.47 8.77 28.14
N ALA A 118 -28.28 8.57 29.45
CA ALA A 118 -28.98 7.52 30.18
C ALA A 118 -30.49 7.83 30.26
N PRO A 119 -31.38 6.83 30.06
CA PRO A 119 -32.81 7.04 30.27
C PRO A 119 -33.06 7.38 31.74
N ILE A 120 -33.70 8.52 31.97
CA ILE A 120 -34.08 9.02 33.30
C ILE A 120 -35.19 8.11 33.83
N ALA A 121 -34.83 7.03 34.53
CA ALA A 121 -35.77 6.39 35.44
C ALA A 121 -35.88 7.32 36.66
N LEU A 122 -37.09 7.80 36.97
CA LEU A 122 -37.43 8.88 37.91
C LEU A 122 -36.93 8.74 39.38
N VAL A 123 -35.95 7.90 39.70
CA VAL A 123 -35.43 7.74 41.06
C VAL A 123 -33.90 7.59 41.15
N ILE A 124 -33.15 7.38 40.04
CA ILE A 124 -31.69 7.21 40.13
C ILE A 124 -31.02 7.91 38.94
N ASP A 125 -30.32 9.01 39.21
CA ASP A 125 -29.34 9.58 38.28
C ASP A 125 -28.09 8.69 38.34
N ASN A 126 -27.91 7.85 37.32
CA ASN A 126 -26.82 6.90 37.24
C ASN A 126 -25.51 7.56 36.78
N GLY A 127 -25.49 8.86 36.43
CA GLY A 127 -24.29 9.64 36.11
C GLY A 127 -23.42 9.07 34.98
N ALA A 128 -23.85 7.98 34.35
CA ALA A 128 -23.09 7.21 33.40
C ALA A 128 -23.49 7.63 32.00
N THR A 129 -23.19 8.89 31.66
CA THR A 129 -23.11 9.29 30.26
C THR A 129 -22.00 8.45 29.62
N ARG A 130 -22.37 7.56 28.70
CA ARG A 130 -21.35 6.81 27.96
C ARG A 130 -20.84 7.73 26.86
N VAL A 131 -19.63 8.24 27.07
CA VAL A 131 -18.87 9.01 26.10
C VAL A 131 -17.88 8.07 25.44
N SER A 132 -17.97 7.89 24.13
CA SER A 132 -16.87 7.30 23.35
C SER A 132 -16.25 8.36 22.47
N LYS A 133 -14.94 8.54 22.60
CA LYS A 133 -14.15 9.47 21.79
C LYS A 133 -13.21 8.66 20.89
N SER A 134 -13.20 9.01 19.62
CA SER A 134 -12.33 8.43 18.59
C SER A 134 -11.96 9.50 17.58
N THR A 135 -10.91 9.28 16.81
CA THR A 135 -10.69 10.11 15.62
C THR A 135 -11.72 9.77 14.54
N LEU A 136 -11.98 10.69 13.62
CA LEU A 136 -12.85 10.46 12.48
C LEU A 136 -12.33 9.32 11.60
N LEU A 137 -10.99 9.19 11.48
CA LEU A 137 -10.36 8.07 10.78
C LEU A 137 -10.66 6.72 11.45
N GLU A 138 -10.38 6.59 12.76
CA GLU A 138 -10.63 5.37 13.53
C GLU A 138 -12.09 4.95 13.41
N ALA A 139 -13.01 5.89 13.56
CA ALA A 139 -14.41 5.55 13.59
C ALA A 139 -15.00 5.27 12.19
N ALA A 140 -14.42 5.83 11.12
CA ALA A 140 -14.70 5.39 9.76
C ALA A 140 -14.25 3.94 9.53
N LEU A 141 -13.09 3.54 10.06
CA LEU A 141 -12.60 2.17 10.01
C LEU A 141 -13.46 1.19 10.82
N HIS A 142 -14.01 1.64 11.93
CA HIS A 142 -14.85 0.84 12.80
C HIS A 142 -16.33 0.74 12.35
N ASN A 143 -16.70 1.28 11.18
CA ASN A 143 -18.08 1.41 10.71
C ASN A 143 -18.99 2.01 11.79
N PHE A 144 -19.08 3.33 11.82
CA PHE A 144 -19.93 4.17 12.68
C PHE A 144 -21.38 3.69 12.98
N GLU A 145 -21.90 2.65 12.33
CA GLU A 145 -23.27 2.13 12.47
C GLU A 145 -23.38 0.67 12.96
N ALA A 146 -22.29 0.02 13.39
CA ALA A 146 -22.40 -1.29 14.05
C ALA A 146 -22.99 -1.12 15.47
N ALA A 147 -24.31 -0.92 15.51
CA ALA A 147 -25.17 -0.84 16.68
C ALA A 147 -25.25 -2.14 17.47
#